data_AF-A0A1G6PR39-F1
#
_entry.id   AF-A0A1G6PR39-F1
#
_cell.length_a   1.000
_cell.length_b   1.000
_cell.length_c   1.000
_cell.angle_alpha   90.00
_cell.angle_beta   90.00
_cell.angle_gamma   90.00
#
_symmetry.space_group_name_H-M   'P 1'
#
loop_
_entity.id
_entity.type
_entity.pdbx_description
1 polymer ?
#
loop_
_entity_poly.entity_id
_entity_poly.type
_entity_poly.pdbx_seq_one_letter_code
_entity_poly.pdbx_strand_id
1 'polypeptide(L)'
;MKIKIVLTLICSTLMLSCFAQQAADSIADKMLVYQLGNGGWPKQLEDKSVVNYGATLTPELLAKIKATKDLHATFDNKATSREVVYLVKAYKKTQNPAYLKAAEKGIDFILEAQYANGGWPQYYPDKALYRSEITYNDDAMINVLDILEDIVTKKNDFDVVNVSYIPKAERAVTKGVDCILKTQVKQNGVLSIWGAQYDKDSLQPAKARNFEPASLSTSESMGITRFLMRFKNPSPQIKAAVTAAYNWFNTYKIAGYRFERGTDPKTKEKSAALVPDQSSMVWARFYDLDKNIPIFGDRDNSIKLKLEELIPERRNGYAWYGSWAQKFIEKDYPKWLATNGK
;
A
#
# COMPACT_ATOMS: atom_id res chain seq x y z
N MET A 1 -5.86 68.08 29.42
CA MET A 1 -6.80 67.03 28.93
C MET A 1 -6.46 66.55 27.51
N LYS A 2 -5.18 66.30 27.18
CA LYS A 2 -4.74 65.91 25.82
C LYS A 2 -3.51 64.97 25.78
N ILE A 3 -3.26 64.20 26.85
CA ILE A 3 -2.14 63.22 26.88
C ILE A 3 -2.61 61.80 27.26
N LYS A 4 -3.79 61.65 27.88
CA LYS A 4 -4.35 60.32 28.22
C LYS A 4 -5.06 59.59 27.08
N ILE A 5 -5.23 60.22 25.91
CA ILE A 5 -5.93 59.60 24.75
C ILE A 5 -4.96 58.92 23.78
N VAL A 6 -3.67 59.28 23.81
CA VAL A 6 -2.67 58.72 22.88
C VAL A 6 -2.11 57.38 23.36
N LEU A 7 -2.16 57.09 24.67
CA LEU A 7 -1.64 55.82 25.22
C LEU A 7 -2.63 54.65 25.12
N THR A 8 -3.93 54.91 24.95
CA THR A 8 -4.95 53.86 24.83
C THR A 8 -5.09 53.35 23.40
N LEU A 9 -4.66 54.13 22.39
CA LEU A 9 -4.77 53.75 20.98
C LEU A 9 -3.59 52.91 20.46
N ILE A 10 -2.47 52.87 21.18
CA ILE A 10 -1.28 52.08 20.83
C ILE A 10 -1.35 50.65 21.42
N CYS A 11 -2.21 50.43 22.42
CA CYS A 11 -2.41 49.10 23.01
C CYS A 11 -3.51 48.29 22.31
N SER A 12 -4.30 48.91 21.42
CA SER A 12 -5.37 48.23 20.66
C SER A 12 -4.96 47.79 19.25
N THR A 13 -3.79 48.22 18.75
CA THR A 13 -3.27 47.82 17.43
C THR A 13 -2.19 46.73 17.50
N LEU A 14 -1.79 46.30 18.70
CA LEU A 14 -0.86 45.19 18.93
C LEU A 14 -1.54 43.85 19.22
N MET A 15 -2.88 43.78 19.14
CA MET A 15 -3.65 42.53 19.30
C MET A 15 -4.27 42.00 18.00
N LEU A 16 -3.81 42.44 16.82
CA LEU A 16 -4.39 42.07 15.52
C LEU A 16 -3.40 41.45 14.51
N SER A 17 -2.20 41.06 14.93
CA SER A 17 -1.29 40.31 14.06
C SER A 17 -0.38 39.36 14.83
N CYS A 18 -0.94 38.59 15.76
CA CYS A 18 -0.47 37.23 16.00
C CYS A 18 -1.34 36.28 15.18
N PHE A 19 -1.27 36.39 13.84
CA PHE A 19 -1.31 35.13 13.09
C PHE A 19 -0.02 34.42 13.48
N ALA A 20 -0.09 33.64 14.56
CA ALA A 20 0.94 32.66 14.85
C ALA A 20 1.12 31.90 13.53
N GLN A 21 2.27 32.09 12.88
CA GLN A 21 2.55 31.39 11.64
C GLN A 21 2.38 29.92 11.97
N GLN A 22 1.34 29.31 11.38
CA GLN A 22 0.99 27.94 11.69
C GLN A 22 2.24 27.09 11.53
N ALA A 23 2.54 26.26 12.53
CA ALA A 23 3.71 25.41 12.46
C ALA A 23 3.64 24.63 11.13
N ALA A 24 4.68 24.77 10.32
CA ALA A 24 4.68 24.26 8.96
C ALA A 24 5.51 22.98 8.89
N ASP A 25 5.05 22.04 8.08
CA ASP A 25 5.82 20.89 7.64
C ASP A 25 5.95 20.98 6.12
N SER A 26 7.18 21.20 5.64
CA SER A 26 7.43 21.51 4.23
C SER A 26 7.08 20.35 3.29
N ILE A 27 7.06 19.11 3.79
CA ILE A 27 6.61 17.95 3.01
C ILE A 27 5.09 17.91 3.01
N ALA A 28 4.44 18.12 4.16
CA ALA A 28 2.98 18.19 4.24
C ALA A 28 2.40 19.29 3.35
N ASP A 29 3.01 20.49 3.36
CA ASP A 29 2.61 21.61 2.49
C ASP A 29 2.66 21.23 1.01
N LYS A 30 3.70 20.50 0.59
CA LYS A 30 3.78 19.98 -0.77
C LYS A 30 2.71 18.91 -1.03
N MET A 31 2.44 18.00 -0.09
CA MET A 31 1.36 17.02 -0.25
C MET A 31 0.01 17.68 -0.48
N LEU A 32 -0.28 18.82 0.16
CA LEU A 32 -1.50 19.60 -0.12
C LEU A 32 -1.57 20.06 -1.58
N VAL A 33 -0.46 20.53 -2.15
CA VAL A 33 -0.38 21.01 -3.53
C VAL A 33 -0.60 19.89 -4.54
N TYR A 34 -0.15 18.66 -4.24
CA TYR A 34 -0.30 17.49 -5.11
C TYR A 34 -1.65 16.78 -4.97
N GLN A 35 -2.50 17.14 -4.00
CA GLN A 35 -3.80 16.48 -3.82
C GLN A 35 -4.74 16.80 -4.98
N LEU A 36 -5.36 15.77 -5.54
CA LEU A 36 -6.26 15.90 -6.69
C LEU A 36 -7.67 16.36 -6.28
N GLY A 37 -8.49 16.69 -7.28
CA GLY A 37 -9.86 17.17 -7.12
C GLY A 37 -10.73 16.18 -6.35
N ASN A 38 -10.57 14.88 -6.64
CA ASN A 38 -11.27 13.78 -5.98
C ASN A 38 -10.72 13.39 -4.59
N GLY A 39 -9.65 14.03 -4.12
CA GLY A 39 -9.07 13.78 -2.79
C GLY A 39 -7.94 12.75 -2.74
N GLY A 40 -7.73 11.96 -3.80
CA GLY A 40 -6.60 11.05 -3.91
C GLY A 40 -5.31 11.75 -4.32
N TRP A 41 -4.22 10.98 -4.39
CA TRP A 41 -2.92 11.45 -4.88
C TRP A 41 -2.42 10.61 -6.05
N PRO A 42 -1.70 11.24 -6.99
CA PRO A 42 -1.04 10.52 -8.05
C PRO A 42 0.32 9.98 -7.58
N LYS A 43 0.77 8.86 -8.17
CA LYS A 43 2.19 8.47 -8.13
C LYS A 43 3.01 9.16 -9.23
N GLN A 44 2.33 9.55 -10.31
CA GLN A 44 2.89 10.20 -11.49
C GLN A 44 1.94 11.25 -12.02
N LEU A 45 2.48 12.37 -12.49
CA LEU A 45 1.73 13.45 -13.12
C LEU A 45 1.25 13.04 -14.53
N GLU A 46 0.43 13.90 -15.16
CA GLU A 46 -0.09 13.67 -16.52
C GLU A 46 1.05 13.36 -17.53
N ASP A 47 2.20 14.02 -17.40
CA ASP A 47 3.38 13.84 -18.25
C ASP A 47 4.24 12.62 -17.88
N LYS A 48 3.77 11.76 -16.96
CA LYS A 48 4.44 10.57 -16.41
C LYS A 48 5.63 10.85 -15.49
N SER A 49 5.93 12.12 -15.21
CA SER A 49 6.94 12.45 -14.19
C SER A 49 6.50 11.94 -12.82
N VAL A 50 7.45 11.39 -12.06
CA VAL A 50 7.19 10.79 -10.74
C VAL A 50 7.03 11.88 -9.70
N VAL A 51 6.04 11.74 -8.83
CA VAL A 51 5.84 12.67 -7.71
C VAL A 51 7.07 12.67 -6.80
N ASN A 52 7.58 13.87 -6.51
CA ASN A 52 8.76 14.06 -5.67
C ASN A 52 8.57 15.23 -4.70
N TYR A 53 8.27 14.91 -3.44
CA TYR A 53 8.13 15.90 -2.37
C TYR A 53 9.45 16.55 -1.95
N GLY A 54 10.60 16.03 -2.39
CA GLY A 54 11.90 16.68 -2.21
C GLY A 54 12.13 17.84 -3.19
N ALA A 55 11.43 17.88 -4.33
CA ALA A 55 11.63 18.90 -5.37
C ALA A 55 11.12 20.29 -4.94
N THR A 56 11.76 21.34 -5.45
CA THR A 56 11.25 22.72 -5.34
C THR A 56 10.03 22.88 -6.23
N LEU A 57 8.97 23.53 -5.72
CA LEU A 57 7.75 23.84 -6.48
C LEU A 57 7.99 25.03 -7.42
N THR A 58 8.65 24.79 -8.54
CA THR A 58 8.82 25.83 -9.59
C THR A 58 7.48 26.10 -10.29
N PRO A 59 7.30 27.26 -10.95
CA PRO A 59 6.10 27.55 -11.75
C PRO A 59 5.76 26.45 -12.77
N GLU A 60 6.78 25.85 -13.39
CA GLU A 60 6.62 24.77 -14.37
C GLU A 60 6.10 23.49 -13.70
N LEU A 61 6.64 23.12 -12.53
CA LEU A 61 6.17 21.96 -11.79
C LEU A 61 4.74 22.17 -11.27
N LEU A 62 4.42 23.37 -10.77
CA LEU A 62 3.06 23.73 -10.35
C LEU A 62 2.06 23.63 -11.50
N ALA A 63 2.44 24.07 -12.71
CA ALA A 63 1.60 23.93 -13.90
C ALA A 63 1.33 22.46 -14.23
N LYS A 64 2.34 21.58 -14.12
CA LYS A 64 2.19 20.13 -14.34
C LYS A 64 1.31 19.46 -13.28
N ILE A 65 1.48 19.83 -12.01
CA ILE A 65 0.64 19.32 -10.92
C ILE A 65 -0.81 19.72 -11.17
N LYS A 66 -1.07 21.01 -11.48
CA LYS A 66 -2.40 21.53 -11.78
C LYS A 66 -3.04 20.87 -13.00
N ALA A 67 -2.25 20.48 -14.00
CA ALA A 67 -2.74 19.81 -15.19
C ALA A 67 -3.05 18.32 -14.97
N THR A 68 -2.60 17.72 -13.86
CA THR A 68 -2.81 16.31 -13.56
C THR A 68 -4.25 16.07 -13.13
N LYS A 69 -4.94 15.17 -13.82
CA LYS A 69 -6.37 14.92 -13.63
C LYS A 69 -6.64 13.87 -12.55
N ASP A 70 -7.86 13.87 -12.03
CA ASP A 70 -8.35 12.92 -11.02
C ASP A 70 -8.18 11.45 -11.42
N LEU A 71 -8.15 11.14 -12.73
CA LEU A 71 -7.89 9.78 -13.23
C LEU A 71 -6.51 9.24 -12.82
N HIS A 72 -5.57 10.11 -12.42
CA HIS A 72 -4.25 9.71 -11.94
C HIS A 72 -4.21 9.35 -10.46
N ALA A 73 -5.30 9.56 -9.70
CA ALA A 73 -5.38 9.13 -8.31
C ALA A 73 -5.28 7.61 -8.20
N THR A 74 -4.44 7.13 -7.28
CA THR A 74 -4.07 5.72 -7.20
C THR A 74 -3.63 5.31 -5.80
N PHE A 75 -3.68 4.00 -5.55
CA PHE A 75 -3.11 3.33 -4.38
C PHE A 75 -1.76 2.64 -4.69
N ASP A 76 -1.34 2.64 -5.96
CA ASP A 76 -0.07 2.08 -6.45
C ASP A 76 1.13 2.85 -5.86
N ASN A 77 2.23 2.15 -5.56
CA ASN A 77 3.43 2.71 -4.93
C ASN A 77 3.15 3.55 -3.66
N LYS A 78 2.15 3.12 -2.88
CA LYS A 78 1.66 3.79 -1.66
C LYS A 78 1.10 5.19 -1.88
N ALA A 79 0.81 5.60 -3.11
CA ALA A 79 0.11 6.85 -3.34
C ALA A 79 -1.25 6.85 -2.62
N THR A 80 -1.71 8.02 -2.23
CA THR A 80 -2.86 8.26 -1.35
C THR A 80 -2.62 7.79 0.09
N SER A 81 -2.26 6.52 0.33
CA SER A 81 -2.06 6.00 1.68
C SER A 81 -0.88 6.66 2.41
N ARG A 82 0.25 6.88 1.72
CA ARG A 82 1.41 7.59 2.28
C ARG A 82 1.04 9.00 2.71
N GLU A 83 0.32 9.72 1.87
CA GLU A 83 -0.05 11.11 2.09
C GLU A 83 -1.04 11.24 3.24
N VAL A 84 -2.09 10.40 3.29
CA VAL A 84 -3.05 10.37 4.40
C VAL A 84 -2.34 10.15 5.74
N VAL A 85 -1.52 9.09 5.84
CA VAL A 85 -0.78 8.78 7.08
C VAL A 85 0.17 9.91 7.46
N TYR A 86 0.89 10.47 6.49
CA TYR A 86 1.84 11.56 6.74
C TYR A 86 1.12 12.82 7.23
N LEU A 87 0.01 13.20 6.60
CA LEU A 87 -0.75 14.41 6.91
C LEU A 87 -1.42 14.32 8.30
N VAL A 88 -1.93 13.16 8.70
CA VAL A 88 -2.46 12.93 10.06
C VAL A 88 -1.34 13.13 11.10
N LYS A 89 -0.16 12.55 10.86
CA LYS A 89 1.00 12.72 11.74
C LYS A 89 1.52 14.15 11.77
N ALA A 90 1.56 14.83 10.62
CA ALA A 90 1.96 16.22 10.52
C ALA A 90 0.99 17.12 11.29
N TYR A 91 -0.33 16.87 11.19
CA TYR A 91 -1.33 17.57 11.98
C TYR A 91 -1.10 17.40 13.49
N LYS A 92 -0.87 16.18 13.99
CA LYS A 92 -0.56 15.95 15.41
C LYS A 92 0.59 16.82 15.90
N LYS A 93 1.66 16.94 15.11
CA LYS A 93 2.86 17.71 15.44
C LYS A 93 2.65 19.23 15.34
N THR A 94 1.90 19.69 14.36
CA THR A 94 1.85 21.11 13.97
C THR A 94 0.55 21.82 14.35
N GLN A 95 -0.52 21.06 14.55
CA GLN A 95 -1.90 21.54 14.70
C GLN A 95 -2.38 22.38 13.50
N ASN A 96 -1.78 22.22 12.32
CA ASN A 96 -2.22 22.89 11.09
C ASN A 96 -3.45 22.16 10.50
N PRO A 97 -4.68 22.74 10.59
CA PRO A 97 -5.92 22.08 10.20
C PRO A 97 -6.00 21.79 8.71
N ALA A 98 -5.19 22.44 7.86
CA ALA A 98 -5.13 22.12 6.44
C ALA A 98 -4.65 20.68 6.20
N TYR A 99 -3.74 20.17 7.04
CA TYR A 99 -3.23 18.80 6.92
C TYR A 99 -4.31 17.77 7.28
N LEU A 100 -5.03 17.98 8.39
CA LEU A 100 -6.12 17.08 8.76
C LEU A 100 -7.24 17.10 7.72
N LYS A 101 -7.63 18.29 7.23
CA LYS A 101 -8.65 18.43 6.20
C LYS A 101 -8.27 17.68 4.91
N ALA A 102 -7.01 17.77 4.48
CA ALA A 102 -6.55 17.04 3.30
C ALA A 102 -6.48 15.53 3.54
N ALA A 103 -6.03 15.08 4.71
CA ALA A 103 -6.08 13.67 5.09
C ALA A 103 -7.51 13.11 5.07
N GLU A 104 -8.47 13.84 5.66
CA GLU A 104 -9.89 13.44 5.66
C GLU A 104 -10.48 13.37 4.26
N LYS A 105 -10.12 14.31 3.36
CA LYS A 105 -10.50 14.22 1.94
C LYS A 105 -9.90 12.98 1.25
N GLY A 106 -8.70 12.56 1.65
CA GLY A 106 -8.10 11.30 1.22
C GLY A 106 -8.83 10.07 1.76
N ILE A 107 -9.36 10.15 2.98
CA ILE A 107 -10.20 9.10 3.58
C ILE A 107 -11.54 9.00 2.85
N ASP A 108 -12.15 10.12 2.48
CA ASP A 108 -13.36 10.13 1.63
C ASP A 108 -13.09 9.44 0.29
N PHE A 109 -11.97 9.76 -0.38
CA PHE A 109 -11.55 9.08 -1.62
C PHE A 109 -11.38 7.56 -1.42
N ILE A 110 -10.72 7.16 -0.33
CA ILE A 110 -10.57 5.74 0.03
C ILE A 110 -11.92 5.05 0.15
N LEU A 111 -12.87 5.66 0.86
CA LEU A 111 -14.19 5.08 1.09
C LEU A 111 -15.03 5.04 -0.20
N GLU A 112 -14.91 6.05 -1.06
CA GLU A 112 -15.62 6.12 -2.33
C GLU A 112 -15.12 5.06 -3.34
N ALA A 113 -13.82 4.78 -3.34
CA ALA A 113 -13.21 3.83 -4.27
C ALA A 113 -13.52 2.35 -3.94
N GLN A 114 -14.11 2.04 -2.79
CA GLN A 114 -14.40 0.67 -2.39
C GLN A 114 -15.51 0.05 -3.25
N TYR A 115 -15.25 -1.12 -3.83
CA TYR A 115 -16.27 -1.87 -4.56
C TYR A 115 -17.32 -2.46 -3.63
N ALA A 116 -18.49 -2.81 -4.20
CA ALA A 116 -19.59 -3.40 -3.46
C ALA A 116 -19.20 -4.73 -2.76
N ASN A 117 -18.30 -5.50 -3.37
CA ASN A 117 -17.74 -6.74 -2.83
C ASN A 117 -16.61 -6.54 -1.81
N GLY A 118 -16.21 -5.29 -1.54
CA GLY A 118 -15.24 -4.93 -0.52
C GLY A 118 -13.80 -4.75 -0.98
N GLY A 119 -13.48 -5.06 -2.24
CA GLY A 119 -12.14 -4.84 -2.78
C GLY A 119 -11.88 -3.38 -3.18
N TRP A 120 -10.62 -3.05 -3.45
CA TRP A 120 -10.20 -1.73 -3.94
C TRP A 120 -9.45 -1.84 -5.27
N PRO A 121 -9.69 -0.91 -6.22
CA PRO A 121 -8.93 -0.85 -7.46
C PRO A 121 -7.49 -0.38 -7.24
N GLN A 122 -6.65 -0.46 -8.27
CA GLN A 122 -5.35 0.21 -8.26
C GLN A 122 -5.48 1.73 -8.49
N TYR A 123 -6.35 2.14 -9.42
CA TYR A 123 -6.67 3.54 -9.72
C TYR A 123 -8.18 3.78 -9.57
N TYR A 124 -8.57 4.99 -9.19
CA TYR A 124 -9.96 5.42 -9.18
C TYR A 124 -10.03 6.90 -9.52
N PRO A 125 -10.88 7.34 -10.47
CA PRO A 125 -11.95 6.59 -11.14
C PRO A 125 -11.54 5.86 -12.43
N ASP A 126 -10.25 5.80 -12.77
CA ASP A 126 -9.79 5.12 -14.00
C ASP A 126 -10.05 3.61 -13.94
N LYS A 127 -10.74 3.10 -14.95
CA LYS A 127 -11.13 1.68 -15.07
C LYS A 127 -10.41 0.94 -16.20
N ALA A 128 -9.39 1.54 -16.81
CA ALA A 128 -8.69 0.94 -17.93
C ALA A 128 -7.82 -0.26 -17.49
N LEU A 129 -7.86 -1.34 -18.27
CA LEU A 129 -6.98 -2.50 -18.11
C LEU A 129 -7.06 -3.07 -16.68
N TYR A 130 -5.93 -3.55 -16.15
CA TYR A 130 -5.82 -4.09 -14.79
C TYR A 130 -6.00 -3.03 -13.69
N ARG A 131 -6.14 -1.74 -14.02
CA ARG A 131 -6.23 -0.66 -13.00
C ARG A 131 -7.49 -0.74 -12.17
N SER A 132 -8.58 -1.30 -12.71
CA SER A 132 -9.81 -1.52 -11.97
C SER A 132 -9.84 -2.81 -11.17
N GLU A 133 -8.85 -3.68 -11.27
CA GLU A 133 -8.87 -4.96 -10.56
C GLU A 133 -8.70 -4.77 -9.06
N ILE A 134 -9.24 -5.69 -8.28
CA ILE A 134 -8.99 -5.73 -6.84
C ILE A 134 -7.50 -5.93 -6.64
N THR A 135 -6.82 -4.93 -6.06
CA THR A 135 -5.36 -4.84 -6.15
C THR A 135 -4.72 -5.00 -4.78
N TYR A 136 -4.03 -6.12 -4.58
CA TYR A 136 -3.11 -6.30 -3.45
C TYR A 136 -1.68 -5.90 -3.79
N ASN A 137 -1.30 -5.88 -5.07
CA ASN A 137 0.03 -5.50 -5.56
C ASN A 137 0.53 -4.20 -4.91
N ASP A 138 1.79 -4.21 -4.47
CA ASP A 138 2.45 -3.12 -3.74
C ASP A 138 1.71 -2.73 -2.44
N ASP A 139 1.07 -3.72 -1.81
CA ASP A 139 0.19 -3.58 -0.64
C ASP A 139 -0.96 -2.57 -0.83
N ALA A 140 -1.40 -2.28 -2.06
CA ALA A 140 -2.35 -1.18 -2.33
C ALA A 140 -3.62 -1.25 -1.45
N MET A 141 -4.37 -2.36 -1.53
CA MET A 141 -5.55 -2.57 -0.67
C MET A 141 -5.19 -2.72 0.82
N ILE A 142 -4.03 -3.28 1.16
CA ILE A 142 -3.63 -3.47 2.56
C ILE A 142 -3.31 -2.15 3.25
N ASN A 143 -2.61 -1.23 2.58
CA ASN A 143 -2.33 0.11 3.12
C ASN A 143 -3.63 0.89 3.35
N VAL A 144 -4.63 0.72 2.46
CA VAL A 144 -5.96 1.29 2.65
C VAL A 144 -6.65 0.70 3.88
N LEU A 145 -6.64 -0.62 4.02
CA LEU A 145 -7.26 -1.30 5.16
C LEU A 145 -6.59 -0.97 6.49
N ASP A 146 -5.26 -0.81 6.50
CA ASP A 146 -4.51 -0.39 7.67
C ASP A 146 -4.96 1.01 8.15
N ILE A 147 -5.13 1.96 7.23
CA ILE A 147 -5.65 3.31 7.54
C ILE A 147 -7.05 3.21 8.18
N LEU A 148 -7.94 2.45 7.56
CA LEU A 148 -9.32 2.32 8.04
C LEU A 148 -9.37 1.65 9.41
N GLU A 149 -8.58 0.59 9.63
CA GLU A 149 -8.48 -0.08 10.93
C GLU A 149 -7.83 0.82 12.00
N ASP A 150 -6.87 1.68 11.63
CA ASP A 150 -6.28 2.66 12.54
C ASP A 150 -7.29 3.74 12.94
N ILE A 151 -8.21 4.13 12.05
CA ILE A 151 -9.37 5.00 12.38
C ILE A 151 -10.29 4.30 13.38
N VAL A 152 -10.69 3.05 13.10
CA VAL A 152 -11.58 2.27 13.98
C VAL A 152 -10.97 2.13 15.37
N THR A 153 -9.69 1.81 15.44
CA THR A 153 -8.99 1.54 16.69
C THR A 153 -8.36 2.77 17.34
N LYS A 154 -8.46 3.94 16.69
CA LYS A 154 -7.84 5.21 17.11
C LYS A 154 -6.34 5.09 17.40
N LYS A 155 -5.61 4.39 16.53
CA LYS A 155 -4.17 4.12 16.66
C LYS A 155 -3.37 4.90 15.62
N ASN A 156 -2.05 4.89 15.76
CA ASN A 156 -1.12 5.46 14.78
C ASN A 156 -1.49 6.92 14.40
N ASP A 157 -1.78 7.73 15.41
CA ASP A 157 -2.17 9.15 15.30
C ASP A 157 -3.58 9.41 14.72
N PHE A 158 -4.34 8.38 14.31
CA PHE A 158 -5.69 8.55 13.75
C PHE A 158 -6.77 8.91 14.78
N ASP A 159 -6.42 9.08 16.07
CA ASP A 159 -7.36 9.57 17.09
C ASP A 159 -7.82 11.02 16.85
N VAL A 160 -7.13 11.77 15.98
CA VAL A 160 -7.53 13.13 15.56
C VAL A 160 -8.54 13.18 14.42
N VAL A 161 -8.72 12.08 13.69
CA VAL A 161 -9.68 12.03 12.58
C VAL A 161 -11.09 12.16 13.13
N ASN A 162 -11.97 12.87 12.42
CA ASN A 162 -13.34 13.06 12.82
C ASN A 162 -14.03 11.73 13.13
N VAL A 163 -14.61 11.62 14.34
CA VAL A 163 -15.23 10.39 14.85
C VAL A 163 -16.36 9.85 13.97
N SER A 164 -16.95 10.68 13.11
CA SER A 164 -17.95 10.26 12.12
C SER A 164 -17.41 9.29 11.06
N TYR A 165 -16.08 9.21 10.88
CA TYR A 165 -15.45 8.22 10.00
C TYR A 165 -15.42 6.81 10.59
N ILE A 166 -15.46 6.66 11.92
CA ILE A 166 -15.36 5.34 12.59
C ILE A 166 -16.40 4.34 12.04
N PRO A 167 -17.71 4.62 12.06
CA PRO A 167 -18.69 3.65 11.56
C PRO A 167 -18.59 3.40 10.05
N LYS A 168 -18.07 4.35 9.26
CA LYS A 168 -17.80 4.16 7.83
C LYS A 168 -16.61 3.21 7.63
N ALA A 169 -15.54 3.44 8.38
CA ALA A 169 -14.32 2.63 8.36
C ALA A 169 -14.60 1.21 8.86
N GLU A 170 -15.37 1.01 9.94
CA GLU A 170 -15.76 -0.32 10.42
C GLU A 170 -16.47 -1.15 9.34
N ARG A 171 -17.43 -0.54 8.64
CA ARG A 171 -18.13 -1.20 7.53
C ARG A 171 -17.20 -1.51 6.37
N ALA A 172 -16.31 -0.57 6.01
CA ALA A 172 -15.37 -0.75 4.92
C ALA A 172 -14.33 -1.85 5.23
N VAL A 173 -13.78 -1.88 6.45
CA VAL A 173 -12.87 -2.94 6.92
C VAL A 173 -13.58 -4.30 6.91
N THR A 174 -14.81 -4.37 7.41
CA THR A 174 -15.59 -5.62 7.41
C THR A 174 -15.75 -6.19 6.00
N LYS A 175 -16.12 -5.34 5.02
CA LYS A 175 -16.22 -5.75 3.62
C LYS A 175 -14.86 -6.12 3.01
N GLY A 176 -13.81 -5.38 3.34
CA GLY A 176 -12.45 -5.67 2.86
C GLY A 176 -11.92 -7.01 3.37
N VAL A 177 -12.16 -7.33 4.64
CA VAL A 177 -11.84 -8.64 5.22
C VAL A 177 -12.64 -9.75 4.54
N ASP A 178 -13.94 -9.55 4.30
CA ASP A 178 -14.76 -10.51 3.55
C ASP A 178 -14.23 -10.74 2.13
N CYS A 179 -13.82 -9.68 1.42
CA CYS A 179 -13.15 -9.77 0.12
C CYS A 179 -11.84 -10.58 0.20
N ILE A 180 -10.98 -10.31 1.19
CA ILE A 180 -9.74 -11.07 1.43
C ILE A 180 -10.04 -12.55 1.61
N LEU A 181 -11.02 -12.90 2.45
CA LEU A 181 -11.36 -14.29 2.72
C LEU A 181 -11.93 -14.99 1.48
N LYS A 182 -12.74 -14.30 0.67
CA LYS A 182 -13.30 -14.82 -0.58
C LYS A 182 -12.27 -15.00 -1.70
N THR A 183 -11.22 -14.18 -1.69
CA THR A 183 -10.16 -14.21 -2.72
C THR A 183 -9.01 -15.15 -2.35
N GLN A 184 -8.98 -15.73 -1.15
CA GLN A 184 -7.95 -16.72 -0.82
C GLN A 184 -8.10 -17.95 -1.73
N VAL A 185 -7.02 -18.26 -2.46
CA VAL A 185 -7.07 -19.30 -3.49
C VAL A 185 -7.22 -20.67 -2.83
N LYS A 186 -8.08 -21.51 -3.42
CA LYS A 186 -8.24 -22.91 -3.04
C LYS A 186 -7.62 -23.80 -4.09
N GLN A 187 -6.67 -24.62 -3.68
CA GLN A 187 -6.02 -25.62 -4.53
C GLN A 187 -6.50 -26.99 -4.07
N ASN A 188 -7.24 -27.69 -4.94
CA ASN A 188 -7.83 -29.01 -4.61
C ASN A 188 -8.64 -29.00 -3.31
N GLY A 189 -9.41 -27.93 -3.08
CA GLY A 189 -10.24 -27.75 -1.87
C GLY A 189 -9.49 -27.24 -0.63
N VAL A 190 -8.16 -27.13 -0.68
CA VAL A 190 -7.32 -26.64 0.43
C VAL A 190 -7.00 -25.16 0.22
N LEU A 191 -7.22 -24.33 1.25
CA LEU A 191 -6.82 -22.92 1.21
C LEU A 191 -5.30 -22.80 1.10
N SER A 192 -4.83 -21.88 0.26
CA SER A 192 -3.42 -21.55 0.08
C SER A 192 -3.14 -20.11 0.49
N ILE A 193 -2.69 -19.29 -0.45
CA ILE A 193 -2.39 -17.86 -0.29
C ILE A 193 -3.20 -17.06 -1.32
N TRP A 194 -2.78 -15.83 -1.63
CA TRP A 194 -3.46 -14.92 -2.54
C TRP A 194 -2.61 -14.60 -3.77
N GLY A 195 -3.25 -14.14 -4.83
CA GLY A 195 -2.62 -13.47 -5.96
C GLY A 195 -2.39 -11.97 -5.71
N ALA A 196 -1.68 -11.33 -6.63
CA ALA A 196 -1.40 -9.89 -6.55
C ALA A 196 -2.60 -9.02 -6.96
N GLN A 197 -3.49 -9.55 -7.80
CA GLN A 197 -4.73 -8.89 -8.19
C GLN A 197 -5.81 -9.91 -8.57
N TYR A 198 -7.06 -9.47 -8.49
CA TYR A 198 -8.24 -10.27 -8.75
C TYR A 198 -9.21 -9.50 -9.61
N ASP A 199 -9.85 -10.22 -10.54
CA ASP A 199 -10.93 -9.67 -11.34
C ASP A 199 -12.02 -9.13 -10.41
N LYS A 200 -12.35 -7.86 -10.58
CA LYS A 200 -13.22 -7.14 -9.63
C LYS A 200 -14.65 -7.68 -9.55
N ASP A 201 -15.10 -8.44 -10.54
CA ASP A 201 -16.48 -8.92 -10.63
C ASP A 201 -16.57 -10.40 -10.21
N SER A 202 -15.67 -11.24 -10.72
CA SER A 202 -15.63 -12.70 -10.49
C SER A 202 -14.81 -13.14 -9.27
N LEU A 203 -13.98 -12.25 -8.71
CA LEU A 203 -13.05 -12.54 -7.61
C LEU A 203 -12.02 -13.63 -7.93
N GLN A 204 -11.75 -13.91 -9.21
CA GLN A 204 -10.70 -14.85 -9.63
C GLN A 204 -9.35 -14.14 -9.78
N PRO A 205 -8.22 -14.82 -9.51
CA PRO A 205 -6.90 -14.24 -9.77
C PRO A 205 -6.79 -13.71 -11.20
N ALA A 206 -6.33 -12.47 -11.34
CA ALA A 206 -6.21 -11.80 -12.63
C ALA A 206 -4.74 -11.52 -12.97
N LYS A 207 -4.44 -11.35 -14.26
CA LYS A 207 -3.15 -10.85 -14.70
C LYS A 207 -3.08 -9.33 -14.58
N ALA A 208 -1.88 -8.77 -14.52
CA ALA A 208 -1.64 -7.33 -14.60
C ALA A 208 -0.86 -6.98 -15.87
N ARG A 209 0.41 -6.59 -15.73
CA ARG A 209 1.32 -6.37 -16.85
C ARG A 209 1.64 -7.71 -17.53
N ASN A 210 2.17 -7.68 -18.76
CA ASN A 210 2.52 -8.91 -19.51
C ASN A 210 3.42 -9.89 -18.72
N PHE A 211 4.28 -9.38 -17.85
CA PHE A 211 5.19 -10.18 -17.03
C PHE A 211 4.60 -10.55 -15.64
N GLU A 212 3.31 -10.31 -15.42
CA GLU A 212 2.60 -10.57 -14.15
C GLU A 212 1.33 -11.39 -14.44
N PRO A 213 1.49 -12.72 -14.64
CA PRO A 213 0.38 -13.60 -14.92
C PRO A 213 -0.56 -13.76 -13.71
N ALA A 214 -1.78 -14.23 -13.96
CA ALA A 214 -2.66 -14.70 -12.89
C ALA A 214 -1.97 -15.84 -12.15
N SER A 215 -1.67 -15.63 -10.88
CA SER A 215 -0.75 -16.47 -10.10
C SER A 215 -0.93 -16.23 -8.61
N LEU A 216 -0.44 -17.16 -7.79
CA LEU A 216 -0.21 -16.88 -6.37
C LEU A 216 0.96 -15.91 -6.23
N SER A 217 0.86 -14.93 -5.33
CA SER A 217 1.89 -13.92 -5.11
C SER A 217 2.33 -13.88 -3.66
N THR A 218 3.61 -14.15 -3.41
CA THR A 218 4.15 -14.38 -2.07
C THR A 218 4.40 -13.09 -1.28
N SER A 219 4.85 -12.02 -1.96
CA SER A 219 5.03 -10.70 -1.32
C SER A 219 3.69 -10.16 -0.82
N GLU A 220 2.68 -10.09 -1.69
CA GLU A 220 1.39 -9.48 -1.35
C GLU A 220 0.60 -10.34 -0.36
N SER A 221 0.71 -11.68 -0.48
CA SER A 221 0.14 -12.60 0.51
C SER A 221 0.67 -12.39 1.92
N MET A 222 1.93 -11.94 2.06
CA MET A 222 2.46 -11.60 3.38
C MET A 222 1.88 -10.29 3.94
N GLY A 223 1.60 -9.30 3.09
CA GLY A 223 0.86 -8.09 3.50
C GLY A 223 -0.52 -8.46 4.04
N ILE A 224 -1.27 -9.27 3.27
CA ILE A 224 -2.61 -9.75 3.64
C ILE A 224 -2.57 -10.55 4.95
N THR A 225 -1.66 -11.51 5.07
CA THR A 225 -1.54 -12.36 6.26
C THR A 225 -1.24 -11.52 7.51
N ARG A 226 -0.31 -10.56 7.41
CA ARG A 226 0.01 -9.67 8.53
C ARG A 226 -1.17 -8.79 8.92
N PHE A 227 -1.91 -8.27 7.96
CA PHE A 227 -3.13 -7.50 8.23
C PHE A 227 -4.15 -8.34 9.01
N LEU A 228 -4.45 -9.56 8.54
CA LEU A 228 -5.38 -10.48 9.21
C LEU A 228 -4.93 -10.84 10.64
N MET A 229 -3.62 -10.92 10.89
CA MET A 229 -3.07 -11.19 12.22
C MET A 229 -3.19 -10.01 13.21
N ARG A 230 -3.54 -8.79 12.75
CA ARG A 230 -3.72 -7.61 13.62
C ARG A 230 -4.97 -7.68 14.47
N PHE A 231 -6.00 -8.41 14.01
CA PHE A 231 -7.28 -8.48 14.71
C PHE A 231 -7.14 -9.18 16.06
N LYS A 232 -7.64 -8.53 17.12
CA LYS A 232 -7.81 -9.16 18.42
C LYS A 232 -9.00 -10.12 18.34
N ASN A 233 -8.85 -11.34 18.85
CA ASN A 233 -9.88 -12.37 18.79
C ASN A 233 -10.38 -12.63 17.35
N PRO A 234 -9.48 -13.04 16.43
CA PRO A 234 -9.83 -13.26 15.03
C PRO A 234 -10.91 -14.34 14.91
N SER A 235 -11.82 -14.17 13.95
CA SER A 235 -12.87 -15.15 13.65
C SER A 235 -12.28 -16.50 13.23
N PRO A 236 -13.03 -17.61 13.33
CA PRO A 236 -12.58 -18.91 12.84
C PRO A 236 -12.12 -18.88 11.38
N GLN A 237 -12.78 -18.09 10.53
CA GLN A 237 -12.40 -17.91 9.13
C GLN A 237 -11.04 -17.21 8.98
N ILE A 238 -10.78 -16.15 9.75
CA ILE A 238 -9.48 -15.49 9.77
C ILE A 238 -8.40 -16.45 10.28
N LYS A 239 -8.68 -17.21 11.34
CA LYS A 239 -7.73 -18.20 11.86
C LYS A 239 -7.38 -19.24 10.80
N ALA A 240 -8.39 -19.80 10.12
CA ALA A 240 -8.20 -20.76 9.04
C ALA A 240 -7.38 -20.17 7.89
N ALA A 241 -7.66 -18.92 7.49
CA ALA A 241 -6.93 -18.24 6.42
C ALA A 241 -5.44 -18.04 6.74
N VAL A 242 -5.13 -17.56 7.95
CA VAL A 242 -3.75 -17.34 8.42
C VAL A 242 -3.00 -18.67 8.56
N THR A 243 -3.63 -19.70 9.13
CA THR A 243 -3.03 -21.04 9.25
C THR A 243 -2.77 -21.67 7.89
N ALA A 244 -3.68 -21.53 6.93
CA ALA A 244 -3.49 -22.00 5.56
C ALA A 244 -2.30 -21.31 4.88
N ALA A 245 -2.18 -19.99 5.02
CA ALA A 245 -1.04 -19.24 4.50
C ALA A 245 0.29 -19.70 5.14
N TYR A 246 0.32 -19.90 6.47
CA TYR A 246 1.48 -20.47 7.16
C TYR A 246 1.87 -21.84 6.59
N ASN A 247 0.92 -22.75 6.42
CA ASN A 247 1.17 -24.08 5.90
C ASN A 247 1.71 -24.03 4.46
N TRP A 248 1.17 -23.14 3.62
CA TRP A 248 1.64 -22.95 2.26
C TRP A 248 3.07 -22.41 2.23
N PHE A 249 3.35 -21.32 2.96
CA PHE A 249 4.71 -20.73 3.01
C PHE A 249 5.73 -21.72 3.58
N ASN A 250 5.37 -22.48 4.61
CA ASN A 250 6.26 -23.47 5.20
C ASN A 250 6.55 -24.65 4.25
N THR A 251 5.56 -25.05 3.43
CA THR A 251 5.71 -26.13 2.44
C THR A 251 6.56 -25.71 1.24
N TYR A 252 6.30 -24.53 0.67
CA TYR A 252 6.86 -24.11 -0.63
C TYR A 252 8.07 -23.16 -0.53
N LYS A 253 8.73 -23.13 0.63
CA LYS A 253 9.98 -22.39 0.83
C LYS A 253 11.14 -23.00 0.05
N ILE A 254 12.03 -22.14 -0.43
CA ILE A 254 13.34 -22.51 -0.97
C ILE A 254 14.35 -22.24 0.15
N ALA A 255 14.69 -23.28 0.89
CA ALA A 255 15.63 -23.20 2.00
C ALA A 255 17.08 -23.24 1.51
N GLY A 256 17.99 -22.59 2.24
CA GLY A 256 19.42 -22.63 1.96
C GLY A 256 19.87 -21.66 0.88
N TYR A 257 19.03 -20.70 0.50
CA TYR A 257 19.33 -19.69 -0.52
C TYR A 257 18.85 -18.31 -0.10
N ARG A 258 19.57 -17.29 -0.55
CA ARG A 258 19.11 -15.90 -0.60
C ARG A 258 19.08 -15.41 -2.05
N PHE A 259 18.27 -14.38 -2.32
CA PHE A 259 18.25 -13.75 -3.63
C PHE A 259 19.17 -12.53 -3.64
N GLU A 260 20.21 -12.58 -4.45
CA GLU A 260 21.20 -11.52 -4.55
C GLU A 260 21.01 -10.76 -5.86
N ARG A 261 20.98 -9.43 -5.76
CA ARG A 261 20.94 -8.51 -6.90
C ARG A 261 22.14 -7.59 -6.82
N GLY A 262 22.92 -7.56 -7.88
CA GLY A 262 24.17 -6.80 -7.96
C GLY A 262 24.19 -5.84 -9.13
N THR A 263 25.12 -4.90 -9.09
CA THR A 263 25.57 -4.14 -10.25
C THR A 263 27.08 -4.15 -10.24
N ASP A 264 27.68 -4.65 -11.31
CA ASP A 264 29.13 -4.64 -11.45
C ASP A 264 29.63 -3.18 -11.43
N PRO A 265 30.58 -2.82 -10.54
CA PRO A 265 31.02 -1.45 -10.40
C PRO A 265 31.76 -0.92 -11.64
N LYS A 266 32.37 -1.79 -12.44
CA LYS A 266 33.14 -1.46 -13.65
C LYS A 266 32.26 -1.47 -14.90
N THR A 267 31.56 -2.56 -15.17
CA THR A 267 30.76 -2.71 -16.40
C THR A 267 29.36 -2.10 -16.28
N LYS A 268 28.90 -1.82 -15.05
CA LYS A 268 27.52 -1.40 -14.73
C LYS A 268 26.46 -2.45 -15.10
N GLU A 269 26.88 -3.67 -15.43
CA GLU A 269 25.96 -4.77 -15.70
C GLU A 269 25.24 -5.20 -14.43
N LYS A 270 23.95 -5.43 -14.54
CA LYS A 270 23.13 -5.92 -13.42
C LYS A 270 23.09 -7.43 -13.44
N SER A 271 23.07 -8.04 -12.25
CA SER A 271 22.91 -9.47 -12.08
C SER A 271 21.85 -9.79 -11.02
N ALA A 272 21.20 -10.93 -11.19
CA ALA A 272 20.23 -11.46 -10.24
C ALA A 272 20.28 -12.99 -10.24
N ALA A 273 20.52 -13.56 -9.06
CA ALA A 273 20.63 -15.01 -8.88
C ALA A 273 20.27 -15.43 -7.45
N LEU A 274 19.87 -16.70 -7.31
CA LEU A 274 19.88 -17.36 -6.02
C LEU A 274 21.31 -17.79 -5.68
N VAL A 275 21.74 -17.51 -4.46
CA VAL A 275 23.07 -17.85 -3.96
C VAL A 275 22.95 -18.63 -2.65
N PRO A 276 23.82 -19.63 -2.39
CA PRO A 276 23.76 -20.42 -1.18
C PRO A 276 23.85 -19.58 0.10
N ASP A 277 22.95 -19.87 1.04
CA ASP A 277 22.90 -19.31 2.39
C ASP A 277 22.04 -20.22 3.28
N GLN A 278 22.69 -21.04 4.10
CA GLN A 278 22.02 -22.07 4.93
C GLN A 278 21.07 -21.49 5.98
N SER A 279 21.17 -20.19 6.28
CA SER A 279 20.30 -19.50 7.24
C SER A 279 19.07 -18.85 6.60
N SER A 280 19.03 -18.80 5.27
CA SER A 280 18.00 -18.08 4.53
C SER A 280 16.91 -18.99 3.97
N MET A 281 15.69 -18.46 3.94
CA MET A 281 14.56 -19.02 3.23
C MET A 281 14.01 -17.96 2.27
N VAL A 282 13.84 -18.33 1.01
CA VAL A 282 13.25 -17.47 -0.01
C VAL A 282 12.07 -18.15 -0.68
N TRP A 283 11.25 -17.33 -1.32
CA TRP A 283 10.15 -17.77 -2.17
C TRP A 283 10.26 -17.04 -3.49
N ALA A 284 9.81 -17.67 -4.57
CA ALA A 284 9.60 -16.95 -5.83
C ALA A 284 8.48 -15.92 -5.64
N ARG A 285 8.47 -14.84 -6.43
CA ARG A 285 7.42 -13.83 -6.34
C ARG A 285 6.07 -14.38 -6.80
N PHE A 286 6.08 -15.25 -7.81
CA PHE A 286 4.88 -15.85 -8.37
C PHE A 286 4.98 -17.38 -8.40
N TYR A 287 3.87 -18.03 -8.05
CA TYR A 287 3.69 -19.47 -8.16
C TYR A 287 2.45 -19.78 -8.99
N ASP A 288 2.54 -20.86 -9.77
CA ASP A 288 1.41 -21.39 -10.54
C ASP A 288 0.20 -21.71 -9.65
N LEU A 289 -1.01 -21.37 -10.13
CA LEU A 289 -2.26 -21.49 -9.39
C LEU A 289 -2.63 -22.93 -9.04
N ASP A 290 -2.13 -23.94 -9.77
CA ASP A 290 -2.52 -25.33 -9.56
C ASP A 290 -1.34 -26.16 -9.02
N LYS A 291 -0.14 -25.92 -9.53
CA LYS A 291 1.03 -26.79 -9.34
C LYS A 291 1.94 -26.35 -8.21
N ASN A 292 1.80 -25.12 -7.70
CA ASN A 292 2.71 -24.53 -6.72
C ASN A 292 4.19 -24.59 -7.12
N ILE A 293 4.46 -24.39 -8.41
CA ILE A 293 5.82 -24.23 -8.91
C ILE A 293 6.13 -22.75 -9.16
N PRO A 294 7.37 -22.29 -8.91
CA PRO A 294 7.81 -20.96 -9.31
C PRO A 294 7.57 -20.71 -10.81
N ILE A 295 7.07 -19.52 -11.12
CA ILE A 295 6.89 -19.05 -12.50
C ILE A 295 7.41 -17.63 -12.68
N PHE A 296 7.87 -17.31 -13.89
CA PHE A 296 8.49 -16.01 -14.20
C PHE A 296 7.91 -15.46 -15.50
N GLY A 297 7.29 -14.28 -15.45
CA GLY A 297 6.73 -13.63 -16.64
C GLY A 297 7.76 -12.76 -17.36
N ASP A 298 7.63 -12.65 -18.69
CA ASP A 298 8.47 -11.76 -19.50
C ASP A 298 7.64 -10.72 -20.28
N ARG A 299 8.31 -9.74 -20.91
CA ARG A 299 7.70 -8.63 -21.68
C ARG A 299 6.81 -9.11 -22.82
N ASP A 300 7.16 -10.26 -23.41
CA ASP A 300 6.46 -10.93 -24.49
C ASP A 300 5.22 -11.72 -24.03
N ASN A 301 4.85 -11.62 -22.75
CA ASN A 301 3.73 -12.34 -22.13
C ASN A 301 3.94 -13.87 -22.05
N SER A 302 5.17 -14.35 -22.24
CA SER A 302 5.51 -15.75 -21.98
C SER A 302 5.75 -16.01 -20.48
N ILE A 303 5.46 -17.24 -20.07
CA ILE A 303 5.74 -17.75 -18.73
C ILE A 303 6.92 -18.71 -18.83
N LYS A 304 7.97 -18.41 -18.06
CA LYS A 304 9.17 -19.23 -17.91
C LYS A 304 9.12 -20.00 -16.60
N LEU A 305 9.87 -21.10 -16.53
CA LEU A 305 9.97 -21.94 -15.33
C LEU A 305 11.30 -21.75 -14.61
N LYS A 306 12.26 -21.07 -15.23
CA LYS A 306 13.56 -20.74 -14.65
C LYS A 306 13.85 -19.25 -14.78
N LEU A 307 14.54 -18.70 -13.79
CA LEU A 307 14.94 -17.29 -13.78
C LEU A 307 15.88 -16.98 -14.97
N GLU A 308 16.70 -17.95 -15.36
CA GLU A 308 17.69 -17.84 -16.44
C GLU A 308 17.07 -17.73 -17.83
N GLU A 309 15.81 -18.13 -17.99
CA GLU A 309 15.07 -18.09 -19.26
C GLU A 309 14.49 -16.70 -19.56
N LEU A 310 14.52 -15.78 -18.58
CA LEU A 310 14.09 -14.39 -18.77
C LEU A 310 15.14 -13.58 -19.53
N ILE A 311 14.70 -12.60 -20.29
CA ILE A 311 15.61 -11.59 -20.85
C ILE A 311 16.36 -10.84 -19.73
N PRO A 312 17.62 -10.42 -19.95
CA PRO A 312 18.44 -9.79 -18.92
C PRO A 312 17.78 -8.58 -18.23
N GLU A 313 17.02 -7.77 -18.97
CA GLU A 313 16.31 -6.61 -18.44
C GLU A 313 15.28 -7.00 -17.37
N ARG A 314 14.47 -8.04 -17.62
CA ARG A 314 13.47 -8.52 -16.66
C ARG A 314 14.10 -9.32 -15.54
N ARG A 315 15.03 -10.23 -15.86
CA ARG A 315 15.78 -11.02 -14.87
C ARG A 315 16.40 -10.15 -13.79
N ASN A 316 17.10 -9.09 -14.20
CA ASN A 316 17.90 -8.27 -13.31
C ASN A 316 17.15 -7.04 -12.78
N GLY A 317 16.05 -6.64 -13.44
CA GLY A 317 15.27 -5.45 -13.11
C GLY A 317 14.21 -5.65 -12.03
N TYR A 318 13.76 -6.89 -11.80
CA TYR A 318 12.63 -7.19 -10.92
C TYR A 318 13.01 -8.14 -9.78
N ALA A 319 12.32 -8.00 -8.64
CA ALA A 319 12.54 -8.87 -7.48
C ALA A 319 11.75 -10.17 -7.64
N TRP A 320 12.35 -11.16 -8.32
CA TRP A 320 11.73 -12.45 -8.59
C TRP A 320 11.73 -13.43 -7.41
N TYR A 321 12.55 -13.17 -6.39
CA TYR A 321 12.58 -13.92 -5.15
C TYR A 321 12.72 -12.98 -3.95
N GLY A 322 12.29 -13.42 -2.78
CA GLY A 322 12.40 -12.66 -1.55
C GLY A 322 12.18 -13.50 -0.30
N SER A 323 12.64 -13.00 0.85
CA SER A 323 12.55 -13.65 2.17
C SER A 323 11.30 -13.19 2.97
N TRP A 324 10.23 -12.80 2.27
CA TRP A 324 9.06 -12.11 2.84
C TRP A 324 8.42 -12.83 4.04
N ALA A 325 8.41 -14.17 4.01
CA ALA A 325 7.75 -15.03 4.99
C ALA A 325 8.70 -15.65 6.03
N GLN A 326 10.02 -15.43 5.96
CA GLN A 326 10.99 -16.06 6.88
C GLN A 326 10.68 -15.72 8.35
N LYS A 327 10.65 -14.43 8.68
CA LYS A 327 10.28 -13.96 10.04
C LYS A 327 8.85 -14.40 10.44
N PHE A 328 7.94 -14.48 9.47
CA PHE A 328 6.57 -14.91 9.74
C PHE A 328 6.52 -16.36 10.23
N ILE A 329 7.25 -17.26 9.57
CA ILE A 329 7.34 -18.67 9.96
C ILE A 329 8.07 -18.83 11.29
N GLU A 330 9.23 -18.17 11.44
CA GLU A 330 10.12 -18.38 12.59
C GLU A 330 9.59 -17.75 13.88
N LYS A 331 8.84 -16.63 13.78
CA LYS A 331 8.52 -15.80 14.94
C LYS A 331 7.08 -15.34 15.00
N ASP A 332 6.57 -14.71 13.94
CA ASP A 332 5.30 -13.99 14.03
C ASP A 332 4.11 -14.96 14.16
N TYR A 333 4.08 -16.06 13.39
CA TYR A 333 3.02 -17.06 13.46
C TYR A 333 3.02 -17.87 14.77
N PRO A 334 4.15 -18.43 15.27
CA PRO A 334 4.17 -19.12 16.57
C PRO A 334 3.66 -18.24 17.72
N LYS A 335 4.06 -16.96 17.74
CA LYS A 335 3.59 -15.99 18.73
C LYS A 335 2.08 -15.73 18.61
N TRP A 336 1.59 -15.55 17.38
CA TRP A 336 0.17 -15.33 17.13
C TRP A 336 -0.67 -16.56 17.48
N LEU A 337 -0.20 -17.77 17.17
CA LEU A 337 -0.86 -19.03 17.48
C LEU A 337 -0.95 -19.27 18.99
N ALA A 338 0.09 -18.94 19.77
CA ALA A 338 0.05 -19.04 21.23
C ALA A 338 -1.07 -18.18 21.86
N THR A 339 -1.43 -17.06 21.20
CA THR A 339 -2.48 -16.15 21.66
C THR A 339 -3.86 -16.51 21.10
N ASN A 340 -3.94 -16.93 19.83
CA ASN A 340 -5.20 -17.06 19.10
C ASN A 340 -5.56 -18.50 18.70
N GLY A 341 -4.69 -19.48 18.99
CA GLY A 341 -4.87 -20.88 18.60
C GLY A 341 -5.83 -21.68 19.49
N LYS A 342 -6.35 -21.07 20.56
CA LYS A 342 -7.42 -21.64 21.38
C LYS A 342 -8.80 -21.35 20.80
#